data_AF-A0A8J2KE73-F1
#
_entry.id   AF-A0A8J2KE73-F1
#
_cell.length_a   1.000
_cell.length_b   1.000
_cell.length_c   1.000
_cell.angle_alpha   90.00
_cell.angle_beta   90.00
_cell.angle_gamma   90.00
#
_symmetry.space_group_name_H-M   'P 1'
#
loop_
_entity.id
_entity.type
_entity.pdbx_description
1 polymer ?
#
loop_
_entity_poly.entity_id
_entity_poly.type
_entity_poly.pdbx_seq_one_letter_code
_entity_poly.pdbx_strand_id
1 'polypeptide(L)'
;MVPPELKAKKLVDLTAADKLPTERVLGLRWDSEKDEFLFEINFPKVNNEVLELHRMPTKAEVTSLVMSPYDPVGFVTHFIIKGRIMIQEIWLKKIDWNEQISGDLVEKWTTWVQELQKITK
;
A
#
# COMPACT_ATOMS: atom_id res chain seq x y z
N MET A 1 -15.26 23.23 -26.64
CA MET A 1 -16.19 22.09 -26.53
C MET A 1 -15.37 20.82 -26.72
N VAL A 2 -15.35 19.90 -25.75
CA VAL A 2 -14.47 18.70 -25.78
C VAL A 2 -14.98 17.72 -26.84
N PRO A 3 -14.12 17.20 -27.74
CA PRO A 3 -14.49 16.21 -28.76
C PRO A 3 -15.17 14.97 -28.15
N PRO A 4 -16.23 14.42 -28.77
CA PRO A 4 -17.01 13.30 -28.23
C PRO A 4 -16.16 12.06 -27.88
N GLU A 5 -15.13 11.79 -28.67
CA GLU A 5 -14.18 10.67 -28.50
C GLU A 5 -13.27 10.81 -27.27
N LEU A 6 -13.11 12.02 -26.73
CA LEU A 6 -12.35 12.30 -25.51
C LEU A 6 -13.23 12.37 -24.25
N LYS A 7 -14.56 12.22 -24.40
CA LYS A 7 -15.49 12.17 -23.26
C LYS A 7 -15.44 10.80 -22.59
N ALA A 8 -15.63 10.78 -21.26
CA ALA A 8 -15.70 9.54 -20.51
C ALA A 8 -16.81 8.63 -21.05
N LYS A 9 -16.51 7.34 -21.24
CA LYS A 9 -17.43 6.33 -21.79
C LYS A 9 -18.71 6.12 -20.96
N LYS A 10 -18.67 6.50 -19.68
CA LYS A 10 -19.80 6.44 -18.76
C LYS A 10 -19.76 7.70 -17.90
N LEU A 11 -20.81 8.51 -18.00
CA LEU A 11 -21.03 9.61 -17.06
C LEU A 11 -21.75 9.03 -15.86
N VAL A 12 -21.15 9.18 -14.69
CA VAL A 12 -21.77 8.82 -13.43
C VAL A 12 -22.39 10.07 -12.83
N ASP A 13 -23.70 10.03 -12.66
CA ASP A 13 -24.46 11.11 -12.06
C ASP A 13 -24.32 11.04 -10.54
N LEU A 14 -23.49 11.93 -9.99
CA LEU A 14 -23.22 12.04 -8.56
C LEU A 14 -24.35 12.75 -7.80
N THR A 15 -25.38 13.25 -8.49
CA THR A 15 -26.44 14.07 -7.86
C THR A 15 -27.75 13.31 -7.60
N ALA A 16 -27.91 12.13 -8.18
CA ALA A 16 -29.17 11.39 -8.22
C ALA A 16 -29.15 10.01 -7.53
N ALA A 17 -28.05 9.63 -6.87
CA ALA A 17 -27.88 8.31 -6.28
C ALA A 17 -28.03 8.33 -4.75
N ASP A 18 -28.86 7.43 -4.20
CA ASP A 18 -29.00 7.21 -2.74
C ASP A 18 -27.68 6.72 -2.09
N LYS A 19 -26.77 6.16 -2.89
CA LYS A 19 -25.42 5.80 -2.50
C LYS A 19 -24.45 6.18 -3.61
N LEU A 20 -23.43 6.99 -3.27
CA LEU A 20 -22.42 7.39 -4.24
C LEU A 20 -21.51 6.21 -4.61
N PRO A 21 -21.08 6.09 -5.87
CA PRO A 21 -20.31 4.94 -6.32
C PRO A 21 -18.83 5.04 -5.96
N THR A 22 -18.19 3.87 -5.79
CA THR A 22 -16.74 3.77 -5.80
C THR A 22 -16.24 3.69 -7.24
N GLU A 23 -15.49 4.69 -7.68
CA GLU A 23 -14.97 4.76 -9.06
C GLU A 23 -13.45 4.60 -9.12
N ARG A 24 -12.92 4.33 -10.32
CA ARG A 24 -11.48 4.35 -10.57
C ARG A 24 -11.07 5.74 -11.07
N VAL A 25 -10.24 6.42 -10.30
CA VAL A 25 -9.73 7.77 -10.60
C VAL A 25 -8.22 7.78 -10.39
N LEU A 26 -7.45 8.27 -11.37
CA LEU A 26 -5.98 8.30 -11.33
C LEU A 26 -5.30 6.93 -11.07
N GLY A 27 -5.96 5.83 -11.45
CA GLY A 27 -5.47 4.47 -11.18
C GLY A 27 -5.72 3.97 -9.75
N LEU A 28 -6.37 4.78 -8.91
CA LEU A 28 -6.80 4.45 -7.56
C LEU A 28 -8.32 4.25 -7.53
N ARG A 29 -8.83 3.69 -6.42
CA ARG A 29 -10.27 3.70 -6.16
C ARG A 29 -10.63 4.95 -5.36
N TRP A 30 -11.74 5.59 -5.68
CA TRP A 30 -12.26 6.74 -4.93
C TRP A 30 -13.65 6.38 -4.41
N ASP A 31 -13.82 6.40 -3.09
CA ASP A 31 -15.10 6.31 -2.42
C ASP A 31 -15.73 7.71 -2.39
N SER A 32 -16.60 7.97 -3.37
CA SER A 32 -17.28 9.26 -3.51
C SER A 32 -18.21 9.59 -2.34
N GLU A 33 -18.63 8.59 -1.55
CA GLU A 33 -19.52 8.80 -0.40
C GLU A 33 -18.76 9.40 0.79
N LYS A 34 -17.52 8.96 0.99
CA LYS A 34 -16.66 9.41 2.10
C LYS A 34 -15.63 10.45 1.69
N ASP A 35 -15.53 10.72 0.40
CA ASP A 35 -14.46 11.50 -0.21
C ASP A 35 -13.06 10.96 0.15
N GLU A 36 -12.91 9.63 0.12
CA GLU A 36 -11.66 8.94 0.46
C GLU A 36 -11.08 8.21 -0.76
N PHE A 37 -9.77 8.36 -1.00
CA PHE A 37 -9.06 7.47 -1.91
C PHE A 37 -8.74 6.15 -1.22
N LEU A 38 -9.12 5.05 -1.87
CA LEU A 38 -8.89 3.69 -1.41
C LEU A 38 -7.68 3.10 -2.14
N PHE A 39 -6.74 2.59 -1.36
CA PHE A 39 -5.53 1.94 -1.85
C PHE A 39 -5.65 0.43 -1.71
N GLU A 40 -5.71 -0.27 -2.84
CA GLU A 40 -5.58 -1.73 -2.87
C GLU A 40 -4.12 -2.12 -2.70
N ILE A 41 -3.64 -2.10 -1.46
CA ILE A 41 -2.31 -2.64 -1.15
C ILE A 41 -2.44 -4.14 -0.92
N ASN A 42 -2.53 -4.89 -2.03
CA ASN A 42 -2.52 -6.33 -1.98
C ASN A 42 -1.08 -6.83 -1.80
N PHE A 43 -0.88 -7.66 -0.79
CA PHE A 43 0.42 -8.29 -0.48
C PHE A 43 0.43 -9.79 -0.79
N PRO A 44 0.11 -10.22 -2.02
CA PRO A 44 -0.13 -11.63 -2.33
C PRO A 44 1.10 -12.52 -2.17
N LYS A 45 2.30 -11.93 -2.01
CA LYS A 45 3.58 -12.63 -1.96
C LYS A 45 4.15 -12.76 -0.54
N VAL A 46 3.46 -12.28 0.49
CA VAL A 46 3.93 -12.33 1.88
C VAL A 46 2.94 -13.16 2.70
N ASN A 47 3.47 -14.04 3.56
CA ASN A 47 2.66 -14.89 4.42
C ASN A 47 1.82 -14.03 5.39
N ASN A 48 0.54 -14.34 5.57
CA ASN A 48 -0.35 -13.64 6.50
C ASN A 48 0.20 -13.61 7.92
N GLU A 49 0.93 -14.65 8.37
CA GLU A 49 1.58 -14.69 9.68
C GLU A 49 2.54 -13.50 9.92
N VAL A 50 3.13 -12.98 8.84
CA VAL A 50 4.05 -11.82 8.89
C VAL A 50 3.26 -10.51 9.02
N LEU A 51 2.13 -10.41 8.32
CA LEU A 51 1.24 -9.25 8.36
C LEU A 51 0.47 -9.17 9.68
N GLU A 52 0.09 -10.32 10.23
CA GLU A 52 -0.56 -10.46 11.54
C GLU A 52 0.43 -10.38 12.70
N LEU A 53 1.73 -10.20 12.42
CA LEU A 53 2.80 -10.09 13.42
C LEU A 53 2.99 -11.36 14.27
N HIS A 54 2.48 -12.51 13.84
CA HIS A 54 2.72 -13.82 14.46
C HIS A 54 4.15 -14.33 14.24
N ARG A 55 4.82 -13.85 13.17
CA ARG A 55 6.20 -14.19 12.84
C ARG A 55 6.95 -12.99 12.27
N MET A 56 8.25 -12.87 12.61
CA MET A 56 9.12 -11.86 12.00
C MET A 56 9.48 -12.21 10.55
N PRO A 57 9.46 -11.21 9.64
CA PRO A 57 9.75 -11.43 8.24
C PRO A 57 11.22 -11.76 8.01
N THR A 58 11.47 -12.49 6.93
CA THR A 58 12.80 -12.56 6.32
C THR A 58 13.12 -11.30 5.52
N LYS A 59 14.39 -11.04 5.23
CA LYS A 59 14.78 -9.95 4.31
C LYS A 59 14.04 -10.00 2.97
N ALA A 60 13.83 -11.20 2.41
CA ALA A 60 13.07 -11.41 1.20
C ALA A 60 11.63 -10.90 1.32
N GLU A 61 10.97 -11.21 2.44
CA GLU A 61 9.59 -10.82 2.70
C GLU A 61 9.46 -9.32 2.93
N VAL A 62 10.38 -8.70 3.70
CA VAL A 62 10.42 -7.24 3.84
C VAL A 62 10.55 -6.56 2.48
N THR A 63 11.48 -7.05 1.66
CA THR A 63 11.74 -6.48 0.33
C THR A 63 10.52 -6.62 -0.59
N SER A 64 9.91 -7.81 -0.60
CA SER A 64 8.70 -8.09 -1.36
C SER A 64 7.55 -7.18 -0.94
N LEU A 65 7.36 -6.98 0.37
CA LEU A 65 6.28 -6.15 0.90
C LEU A 65 6.44 -4.68 0.51
N VAL A 66 7.62 -4.10 0.77
CA VAL A 66 7.89 -2.67 0.54
C VAL A 66 7.88 -2.31 -0.95
N MET A 67 8.25 -3.24 -1.83
CA MET A 67 8.32 -2.99 -3.28
C MET A 67 7.03 -3.34 -4.02
N SER A 68 6.06 -3.96 -3.34
CA SER A 68 4.76 -4.32 -3.94
C SER A 68 3.85 -3.14 -4.31
N PRO A 69 3.76 -2.04 -3.53
CA PRO A 69 2.74 -1.03 -3.78
C PRO A 69 3.16 -0.15 -4.95
N TYR A 70 2.26 0.03 -5.91
CA TYR A 70 2.42 0.95 -7.03
C TYR A 70 1.70 2.26 -6.73
N ASP A 71 2.45 3.35 -6.62
CA ASP A 71 1.93 4.67 -6.27
C ASP A 71 2.34 5.70 -7.34
N PRO A 72 1.55 5.84 -8.43
CA PRO A 72 1.91 6.70 -9.55
C PRO A 72 1.88 8.20 -9.21
N VAL A 73 1.14 8.61 -8.19
CA VAL A 73 0.92 10.02 -7.82
C VAL A 73 1.63 10.40 -6.51
N GLY A 74 2.01 9.42 -5.69
CA GLY A 74 2.82 9.64 -4.50
C GLY A 74 2.03 9.70 -3.18
N PHE A 75 0.74 9.34 -3.17
CA PHE A 75 -0.11 9.46 -1.98
C PHE A 75 0.35 8.58 -0.80
N VAL A 76 0.88 7.40 -1.08
CA VAL A 76 1.33 6.42 -0.05
C VAL A 76 2.84 6.51 0.18
N THR A 77 3.53 7.39 -0.54
CA THR A 77 5.01 7.50 -0.52
C THR A 77 5.58 7.69 0.89
N HIS A 78 4.90 8.44 1.77
CA HIS A 78 5.32 8.65 3.17
C HIS A 78 5.40 7.33 3.97
N PHE A 79 4.58 6.34 3.64
CA PHE A 79 4.62 5.02 4.27
C PHE A 79 5.65 4.12 3.59
N ILE A 80 5.71 4.14 2.25
CA ILE A 80 6.67 3.34 1.47
C ILE A 80 8.11 3.71 1.80
N ILE A 81 8.40 4.99 1.99
CA ILE A 81 9.77 5.46 2.23
C ILE A 81 10.33 4.93 3.56
N LYS A 82 9.50 4.80 4.61
CA LYS A 82 9.89 4.18 5.87
C LYS A 82 10.31 2.72 5.67
N GLY A 83 9.54 1.97 4.88
CA GLY A 83 9.89 0.61 4.48
C GLY A 83 11.19 0.54 3.68
N ARG A 84 11.43 1.49 2.77
CA ARG A 84 12.67 1.55 1.99
C ARG A 84 13.89 1.86 2.86
N ILE A 85 13.76 2.75 3.84
CA ILE A 85 14.82 3.02 4.82
C ILE A 85 15.13 1.75 5.61
N MET A 86 14.12 1.01 6.06
CA MET A 86 14.32 -0.26 6.75
C MET A 86 15.06 -1.29 5.90
N ILE A 87 14.75 -1.38 4.60
CA ILE A 87 15.52 -2.22 3.66
C ILE A 87 16.99 -1.81 3.68
N GLN A 88 17.30 -0.51 3.59
CA GLN A 88 18.68 -0.03 3.63
C GLN A 88 19.39 -0.44 4.93
N GLU A 89 18.73 -0.34 6.08
CA GLU A 89 19.28 -0.79 7.37
C GLU A 89 19.56 -2.30 7.40
N ILE A 90 18.64 -3.11 6.85
CA ILE A 90 18.81 -4.57 6.71
C ILE A 90 20.06 -4.88 5.86
N TRP A 91 20.29 -4.15 4.76
CA TRP A 91 21.49 -4.29 3.94
C TRP A 91 22.77 -3.94 4.71
N LEU A 92 22.75 -2.85 5.49
CA LEU A 92 23.89 -2.44 6.31
C LEU A 92 24.24 -3.47 7.40
N LYS A 93 23.22 -4.13 7.97
CA LYS A 93 23.39 -5.19 8.96
C LYS A 93 23.80 -6.55 8.36
N LYS A 94 23.94 -6.64 7.03
CA LYS A 94 24.33 -7.87 6.30
C LYS A 94 23.46 -9.09 6.59
N ILE A 95 22.17 -8.86 6.86
CA ILE A 95 21.19 -9.94 7.06
C ILE A 95 21.03 -10.71 5.74
N ASP A 96 21.04 -12.04 5.84
CA ASP A 96 20.88 -12.93 4.70
C ASP A 96 19.46 -12.92 4.13
N TRP A 97 19.32 -13.33 2.87
CA TRP A 97 18.06 -13.23 2.14
C TRP A 97 16.88 -13.96 2.83
N ASN A 98 17.14 -15.16 3.36
CA ASN A 98 16.16 -16.00 4.05
C ASN A 98 16.26 -15.89 5.58
N GLU A 99 17.08 -14.99 6.10
CA GLU A 99 17.24 -14.77 7.53
C GLU A 99 16.18 -13.79 8.04
N GLN A 100 15.65 -14.06 9.24
CA GLN A 100 14.68 -13.20 9.89
C GLN A 100 15.32 -11.92 10.42
N ILE A 101 14.57 -10.81 10.34
CA ILE A 101 15.00 -9.56 10.98
C ILE A 101 15.03 -9.71 12.51
N SER A 102 15.98 -9.03 13.15
CA SER A 102 16.21 -9.11 14.59
C SER A 102 16.61 -7.75 15.19
N GLY A 103 16.59 -7.64 16.52
CA GLY A 103 16.99 -6.44 17.25
C GLY A 103 16.04 -5.26 17.03
N ASP A 104 16.62 -4.07 16.83
CA ASP A 104 15.92 -2.80 16.60
C ASP A 104 15.02 -2.79 15.34
N LEU A 105 15.28 -3.68 14.37
CA LEU A 105 14.45 -3.80 13.18
C LEU A 105 13.06 -4.37 13.47
N VAL A 106 12.91 -5.16 14.55
CA VAL A 106 11.63 -5.79 14.93
C VAL A 106 10.60 -4.74 15.32
N GLU A 107 11.00 -3.76 16.13
CA GLU A 107 10.13 -2.66 16.54
C GLU A 107 9.75 -1.80 15.34
N LYS A 108 10.73 -1.41 14.51
CA LYS A 108 10.50 -0.64 13.28
C LYS A 108 9.54 -1.36 12.33
N TRP A 109 9.70 -2.68 12.16
CA TRP A 109 8.80 -3.51 11.36
C TRP A 109 7.38 -3.50 11.90
N THR A 110 7.24 -3.78 13.19
CA THR A 110 5.94 -3.86 13.87
C THR A 110 5.17 -2.54 13.73
N THR A 111 5.82 -1.41 14.02
CA THR A 111 5.21 -0.08 13.86
C THR A 111 4.82 0.17 12.41
N TRP A 112 5.70 -0.14 11.46
CA TRP A 112 5.42 0.11 10.05
C TRP A 112 4.24 -0.73 9.51
N VAL A 113 4.15 -2.01 9.87
CA VAL A 113 3.01 -2.87 9.49
C VAL A 113 1.70 -2.35 10.09
N GLN A 114 1.70 -1.93 11.36
CA GLN A 114 0.51 -1.35 11.99
C GLN A 114 0.08 -0.03 11.35
N GLU A 115 1.01 0.83 10.96
CA GLU A 115 0.71 2.06 10.20
C GLU A 115 0.10 1.72 8.85
N LEU A 116 0.64 0.71 8.18
CA LEU A 116 0.20 0.30 6.85
C LEU A 116 -1.21 -0.33 6.88
N GLN A 117 -1.53 -1.10 7.92
CA GLN A 117 -2.87 -1.65 8.12
C GLN A 117 -3.95 -0.58 8.34
N LYS A 118 -3.59 0.61 8.84
CA LYS A 118 -4.56 1.71 9.02
C LYS A 118 -5.00 2.35 7.72
N ILE A 119 -4.16 2.30 6.69
CA ILE A 119 -4.40 2.95 5.39
C ILE A 119 -4.87 1.98 4.31
N THR A 120 -4.74 0.67 4.53
CA THR A 120 -5.18 -0.37 3.61
C THR A 120 -6.63 -0.74 3.98
N LYS A 121 -7.59 -0.39 3.11
CA LYS A 121 -9.02 -0.73 3.25
C LYS A 121 -9.57 -1.34 1.97
#